data_AF-A0A3M1D5W1-F1
#
_entry.id   AF-A0A3M1D5W1-F1
#
_cell.length_a   1.000
_cell.length_b   1.000
_cell.length_c   1.000
_cell.angle_alpha   90.00
_cell.angle_beta   90.00
_cell.angle_gamma   90.00
#
_symmetry.space_group_name_H-M   'P 1'
#
loop_
_entity.id
_entity.type
_entity.pdbx_description
1 polymer ?
#
loop_
_entity_poly.entity_id
_entity_poly.type
_entity_poly.pdbx_seq_one_letter_code
_entity_poly.pdbx_strand_id
1 'polypeptide(L)'
;MRGTVDTATVARPRSVGLTTLCCIGALLVLLLTEKTNGQLSPGELHRSHAFLEGIDNCEKCHARDHRDLSVRCLKCHTAIRDRRAAGQGLHAGPDYADCALCHVEHQGRDYALIYFKGGKKAFQHDLTGYKLEGRHAQLDCRKCHNPDHIRDRDTLAEQAVNVDSTYLGLSTDCLSCHVEQHRGQLSKDCRRCHDFNGWKPAATFSHDSARFVLTGKHKQVDCVKCHPRRADTTAQGIA
;
A
#
# COMPACT_ATOMS: atom_id res chain seq x y z
N MET A 1 9.00 -66.23 -92.12
CA MET A 1 8.06 -65.14 -92.44
C MET A 1 7.17 -64.92 -91.23
N ARG A 2 7.14 -63.67 -90.72
CA ARG A 2 6.23 -63.06 -89.70
C ARG A 2 6.25 -63.75 -88.32
N GLY A 3 6.79 -63.19 -87.22
CA GLY A 3 6.79 -61.80 -86.71
C GLY A 3 5.69 -61.67 -85.64
N THR A 4 5.96 -61.93 -84.35
CA THR A 4 6.16 -60.95 -83.23
C THR A 4 4.92 -60.07 -82.97
N VAL A 5 4.45 -59.74 -81.76
CA VAL A 5 4.94 -59.75 -80.37
C VAL A 5 3.72 -59.53 -79.45
N ASP A 6 3.81 -60.01 -78.21
CA ASP A 6 2.88 -59.76 -77.11
C ASP A 6 2.74 -58.26 -76.76
N THR A 7 1.50 -57.81 -76.56
CA THR A 7 1.20 -56.48 -76.02
C THR A 7 0.79 -56.57 -74.56
N ALA A 8 1.68 -56.11 -73.68
CA ALA A 8 1.43 -55.92 -72.27
C ALA A 8 0.49 -54.73 -72.00
N THR A 9 -0.36 -54.92 -70.99
CA THR A 9 -1.34 -53.96 -70.45
C THR A 9 -0.64 -52.77 -69.78
N VAL A 10 -0.90 -51.54 -70.25
CA VAL A 10 -0.52 -50.31 -69.55
C VAL A 10 -1.79 -49.62 -69.03
N ALA A 11 -1.93 -49.59 -67.71
CA ALA A 11 -3.00 -48.89 -67.01
C ALA A 11 -2.84 -47.37 -67.19
N ARG A 12 -3.94 -46.69 -67.52
CA ARG A 12 -3.99 -45.22 -67.60
C ARG A 12 -3.91 -44.61 -66.20
N PRO A 13 -3.10 -43.56 -65.97
CA PRO A 13 -3.10 -42.84 -64.70
C PRO A 13 -4.43 -42.11 -64.50
N ARG A 14 -4.98 -42.21 -63.29
CA ARG A 14 -6.16 -41.45 -62.86
C ARG A 14 -5.79 -39.97 -62.77
N SER A 15 -6.41 -39.14 -63.59
CA SER A 15 -6.38 -37.68 -63.44
C SER A 15 -7.14 -37.31 -62.16
N VAL A 16 -6.43 -37.12 -61.06
CA VAL A 16 -6.99 -36.50 -59.85
C VAL A 16 -7.32 -35.06 -60.22
N GLY A 17 -8.61 -34.73 -60.21
CA GLY A 17 -9.13 -33.43 -60.61
C GLY A 17 -8.47 -32.29 -59.82
N LEU A 18 -8.00 -31.29 -60.56
CA LEU A 18 -7.44 -30.02 -60.09
C LEU A 18 -8.37 -29.28 -59.11
N THR A 19 -9.66 -29.63 -59.09
CA THR A 19 -10.68 -29.12 -58.17
C THR A 19 -10.53 -29.61 -56.72
N THR A 20 -9.93 -30.78 -56.49
CA THR A 20 -9.77 -31.34 -55.13
C THR A 20 -8.63 -30.66 -54.35
N LEU A 21 -7.61 -30.15 -55.06
CA LEU A 21 -6.48 -29.44 -54.45
C LEU A 21 -6.87 -28.04 -53.95
N CYS A 22 -7.85 -27.41 -54.59
CA CYS A 22 -8.30 -26.06 -54.21
C CYS A 22 -9.12 -26.06 -52.91
N CYS A 23 -9.95 -27.09 -52.69
CA CYS A 23 -10.73 -27.22 -51.45
C CYS A 23 -9.86 -27.58 -50.24
N ILE A 24 -8.81 -28.39 -50.40
CA ILE A 24 -7.88 -28.72 -49.30
C ILE A 24 -7.02 -27.49 -48.93
N GLY A 25 -6.56 -26.71 -49.93
CA GLY A 25 -5.85 -25.45 -49.69
C GLY A 25 -6.69 -24.42 -48.95
N ALA A 26 -7.97 -24.27 -49.30
CA ALA A 26 -8.90 -23.37 -48.60
C ALA A 26 -9.19 -23.84 -47.17
N LEU A 27 -9.31 -25.16 -46.94
CA LEU A 27 -9.54 -25.71 -45.59
C LEU A 27 -8.30 -25.59 -44.68
N LEU A 28 -7.09 -25.72 -45.24
CA LEU A 28 -5.84 -25.48 -44.49
C LEU A 28 -5.64 -24.01 -44.13
N VAL A 29 -6.05 -23.08 -45.01
CA VAL A 29 -6.01 -21.64 -44.73
C VAL A 29 -7.05 -21.25 -43.66
N LEU A 30 -8.22 -21.88 -43.65
CA LEU A 30 -9.22 -21.68 -42.58
C LEU A 30 -8.75 -22.22 -41.22
N LEU A 31 -8.03 -23.34 -41.17
CA LEU A 31 -7.46 -23.89 -39.92
C LEU A 31 -6.27 -23.08 -39.37
N LEU A 32 -5.63 -22.23 -40.18
CA LEU A 32 -4.59 -21.30 -39.73
C LEU A 32 -5.15 -19.95 -39.22
N THR A 33 -6.47 -19.76 -39.29
CA THR A 33 -7.17 -18.56 -38.78
C THR A 33 -7.83 -18.78 -37.43
N GLU A 34 -7.48 -19.84 -36.70
CA GLU A 34 -7.75 -19.87 -35.26
C GLU A 34 -7.03 -18.67 -34.64
N LYS A 35 -7.82 -17.64 -34.33
CA LYS A 35 -7.40 -16.43 -33.66
C LYS A 35 -6.56 -16.84 -32.46
N THR A 36 -5.25 -16.66 -32.57
CA THR A 36 -4.38 -16.52 -31.43
C THR A 36 -4.80 -15.23 -30.73
N ASN A 37 -5.85 -15.32 -29.93
CA ASN A 37 -6.06 -14.36 -28.86
C ASN A 37 -4.90 -14.60 -27.90
N GLY A 38 -3.76 -14.01 -28.22
CA GLY A 38 -2.65 -13.91 -27.30
C GLY A 38 -3.24 -13.28 -26.03
N GLN A 39 -3.19 -14.04 -24.95
CA GLN A 39 -3.41 -13.58 -23.58
C GLN A 39 -2.28 -12.59 -23.22
N LEU A 40 -2.21 -11.47 -23.93
CA LEU A 40 -1.07 -10.54 -23.88
C LEU A 40 -1.20 -9.54 -22.74
N SER A 41 -2.41 -9.36 -22.18
CA SER A 41 -2.64 -8.46 -21.07
C SER A 41 -3.06 -9.26 -19.83
N PRO A 42 -2.31 -9.20 -18.72
CA PRO A 42 -2.61 -9.95 -17.48
C PRO A 42 -3.90 -9.50 -16.78
N GLY A 43 -4.54 -8.45 -17.29
CA GLY A 43 -5.67 -7.75 -16.68
C GLY A 43 -5.43 -6.25 -16.64
N GLU A 44 -6.50 -5.49 -16.41
CA GLU A 44 -6.40 -4.04 -16.26
C GLU A 44 -5.57 -3.66 -15.03
N LEU A 45 -4.80 -2.58 -15.17
CA LEU A 45 -4.08 -2.00 -14.04
C LEU A 45 -5.04 -1.28 -13.09
N HIS A 46 -4.72 -1.26 -11.81
CA HIS A 46 -5.39 -0.46 -10.80
C HIS A 46 -5.46 1.00 -11.24
N ARG A 47 -6.50 1.72 -10.82
CA ARG A 47 -6.75 3.11 -11.22
C ARG A 47 -5.54 4.03 -11.03
N SER A 48 -4.74 3.81 -9.99
CA SER A 48 -3.51 4.57 -9.73
C SER A 48 -2.43 4.40 -10.80
N HIS A 49 -2.45 3.30 -11.55
CA HIS A 49 -1.50 2.99 -12.62
C HIS A 49 -2.16 2.89 -13.99
N ALA A 50 -3.43 3.28 -14.14
CA ALA A 50 -4.15 3.26 -15.42
C ALA A 50 -3.39 4.01 -16.53
N PHE A 51 -2.64 5.06 -16.17
CA PHE A 51 -1.81 5.83 -17.10
C PHE A 51 -0.60 5.06 -17.67
N LEU A 52 -0.26 3.91 -17.10
CA LEU A 52 0.83 3.03 -17.54
C LEU A 52 0.34 1.91 -18.47
N GLU A 53 -0.94 1.90 -18.85
CA GLU A 53 -1.44 0.90 -19.79
C GLU A 53 -0.91 1.10 -21.20
N GLY A 54 -0.93 0.03 -21.99
CA GLY A 54 -0.38 -0.01 -23.34
C GLY A 54 0.82 -0.94 -23.42
N ILE A 55 0.94 -1.61 -24.57
CA ILE A 55 1.93 -2.67 -24.79
C ILE A 55 3.38 -2.17 -24.66
N ASP A 56 3.61 -0.89 -24.96
CA ASP A 56 4.94 -0.27 -24.89
C ASP A 56 5.40 0.01 -23.44
N ASN A 57 4.48 -0.10 -22.47
CA ASN A 57 4.74 0.26 -21.07
C ASN A 57 5.06 -0.95 -20.19
N CYS A 58 4.92 -2.19 -20.69
CA CYS A 58 5.15 -3.42 -19.93
C CYS A 58 6.55 -3.47 -19.30
N GLU A 59 7.57 -3.02 -20.05
CA GLU A 59 8.97 -3.02 -19.61
C GLU A 59 9.28 -1.97 -18.53
N LYS A 60 8.37 -1.04 -18.25
CA LYS A 60 8.53 -0.08 -17.13
C LYS A 60 8.51 -0.81 -15.79
N CYS A 61 7.69 -1.84 -15.68
CA CYS A 61 7.52 -2.64 -14.46
C CYS A 61 8.21 -4.00 -14.54
N HIS A 62 8.17 -4.67 -15.69
CA HIS A 62 8.74 -6.02 -15.83
C HIS A 62 10.09 -6.01 -16.55
N ALA A 63 11.07 -6.73 -16.00
CA ALA A 63 12.24 -7.14 -16.77
C ALA A 63 11.90 -8.38 -17.62
N ARG A 64 12.72 -8.66 -18.65
CA ARG A 64 12.53 -9.85 -19.53
C ARG A 64 12.65 -11.18 -18.79
N ASP A 65 13.42 -11.21 -17.71
CA ASP A 65 13.57 -12.36 -16.82
C ASP A 65 12.61 -12.32 -15.62
N HIS A 66 11.71 -11.33 -15.59
CA HIS A 66 10.79 -11.03 -14.50
C HIS A 66 11.46 -10.84 -13.12
N ARG A 67 12.77 -10.59 -13.09
CA ARG A 67 13.49 -10.24 -11.87
C ARG A 67 13.40 -8.72 -11.62
N ASP A 68 13.72 -8.33 -10.40
CA ASP A 68 13.88 -6.92 -10.00
C ASP A 68 12.61 -6.03 -10.11
N LEU A 69 11.42 -6.61 -10.04
CA LEU A 69 10.16 -5.85 -10.02
C LEU A 69 10.17 -4.80 -8.89
N SER A 70 10.54 -5.18 -7.67
CA SER A 70 10.67 -4.24 -6.54
C SER A 70 11.62 -3.08 -6.83
N VAL A 71 12.76 -3.33 -7.50
CA VAL A 71 13.73 -2.27 -7.86
C VAL A 71 13.07 -1.27 -8.82
N ARG A 72 12.26 -1.75 -9.75
CA ARG A 72 11.54 -0.91 -10.72
C ARG A 72 10.43 -0.11 -10.05
N CYS A 73 9.66 -0.70 -9.12
CA CYS A 73 8.68 0.03 -8.30
C CYS A 73 9.33 1.24 -7.62
N LEU A 74 10.51 1.06 -7.03
CA LEU A 74 11.23 2.11 -6.30
C LEU A 74 11.82 3.22 -7.19
N LYS A 75 11.83 3.06 -8.52
CA LYS A 75 12.22 4.14 -9.44
C LYS A 75 11.19 5.28 -9.45
N CYS A 76 9.91 4.95 -9.34
CA CYS A 76 8.81 5.92 -9.30
C CYS A 76 8.34 6.18 -7.85
N HIS A 77 8.30 5.16 -7.00
CA HIS A 77 7.93 5.30 -5.59
C HIS A 77 9.10 5.78 -4.72
N THR A 78 9.57 6.99 -5.01
CA THR A 78 10.75 7.61 -4.36
C THR A 78 10.56 7.78 -2.86
N ALA A 79 9.36 8.15 -2.41
CA ALA A 79 9.03 8.25 -0.98
C ALA A 79 9.31 6.94 -0.22
N ILE A 80 8.94 5.80 -0.80
CA ILE A 80 9.19 4.48 -0.19
C ILE A 80 10.67 4.11 -0.31
N ARG A 81 11.29 4.36 -1.47
CA ARG A 81 12.73 4.12 -1.68
C ARG A 81 13.57 4.82 -0.62
N ASP A 82 13.32 6.09 -0.41
CA ASP A 82 14.11 6.93 0.50
C ASP A 82 13.93 6.46 1.96
N ARG A 83 12.70 6.11 2.35
CA ARG A 83 12.42 5.52 3.67
C ARG A 83 13.08 4.17 3.89
N ARG A 84 13.06 3.29 2.87
CA ARG A 84 13.76 1.98 2.94
C ARG A 84 15.26 2.17 3.09
N ALA A 85 15.86 3.10 2.33
CA ALA A 85 17.28 3.44 2.45
C ALA A 85 17.62 4.00 3.84
N ALA A 86 16.70 4.75 4.46
CA ALA A 86 16.84 5.28 5.81
C ALA A 86 16.51 4.26 6.92
N GLY A 87 16.12 3.02 6.60
CA GLY A 87 15.73 2.03 7.60
C GLY A 87 14.40 2.33 8.31
N GLN A 88 13.49 3.08 7.68
CA GLN A 88 12.30 3.62 8.34
C GLN A 88 10.99 2.92 7.98
N GLY A 89 10.30 2.41 9.00
CA GLY A 89 8.96 1.83 8.88
C GLY A 89 8.94 0.42 8.28
N LEU A 90 7.73 -0.08 8.00
CA LEU A 90 7.49 -1.48 7.63
C LEU A 90 8.35 -1.97 6.45
N HIS A 91 8.38 -1.20 5.37
CA HIS A 91 9.06 -1.59 4.12
C HIS A 91 10.59 -1.67 4.22
N ALA A 92 11.18 -1.15 5.31
CA ALA A 92 12.62 -1.27 5.54
C ALA A 92 13.03 -2.70 5.98
N GLY A 93 12.09 -3.49 6.50
CA GLY A 93 12.35 -4.88 6.89
C GLY A 93 12.58 -5.80 5.69
N PRO A 94 13.41 -6.85 5.84
CA PRO A 94 13.70 -7.80 4.75
C PRO A 94 12.46 -8.56 4.28
N ASP A 95 11.52 -8.85 5.20
CA ASP A 95 10.26 -9.55 4.91
C ASP A 95 9.30 -8.75 4.01
N TYR A 96 9.58 -7.45 3.79
CA TYR A 96 8.77 -6.53 3.01
C TYR A 96 9.51 -6.01 1.76
N ALA A 97 10.57 -6.70 1.33
CA ALA A 97 11.36 -6.32 0.17
C ALA A 97 10.68 -6.66 -1.18
N ASP A 98 9.79 -7.66 -1.20
CA ASP A 98 8.99 -7.99 -2.37
C ASP A 98 7.64 -7.26 -2.34
N CYS A 99 7.55 -6.19 -3.13
CA CYS A 99 6.40 -5.30 -3.11
C CYS A 99 5.13 -5.99 -3.61
N ALA A 100 5.25 -6.88 -4.59
CA ALA A 100 4.12 -7.47 -5.30
C ALA A 100 3.33 -8.50 -4.46
N LEU A 101 3.93 -9.01 -3.38
CA LEU A 101 3.24 -9.91 -2.44
C LEU A 101 2.08 -9.22 -1.71
N CYS A 102 2.20 -7.91 -1.48
CA CYS A 102 1.20 -7.11 -0.79
C CYS A 102 0.54 -6.08 -1.71
N HIS A 103 1.27 -5.55 -2.68
CA HIS A 103 0.79 -4.57 -3.66
C HIS A 103 0.46 -5.26 -4.98
N VAL A 104 -0.70 -5.91 -5.05
CA VAL A 104 -1.07 -6.78 -6.18
C VAL A 104 -1.69 -5.96 -7.31
N GLU A 105 -1.03 -6.00 -8.46
CA GLU A 105 -1.46 -5.34 -9.69
C GLU A 105 -2.15 -6.32 -10.67
N HIS A 106 -2.75 -5.80 -11.75
CA HIS A 106 -3.50 -6.55 -12.77
C HIS A 106 -4.82 -7.16 -12.31
N GLN A 107 -5.34 -6.74 -11.16
CA GLN A 107 -6.60 -7.26 -10.61
C GLN A 107 -7.82 -6.35 -10.93
N GLY A 108 -7.65 -5.37 -11.80
CA GLY A 108 -8.70 -4.42 -12.18
C GLY A 108 -8.63 -3.08 -11.46
N ARG A 109 -9.43 -2.13 -11.97
CA ARG A 109 -9.37 -0.70 -11.60
C ARG A 109 -9.52 -0.41 -10.12
N ASP A 110 -10.39 -1.16 -9.47
CA ASP A 110 -10.87 -0.88 -8.12
C ASP A 110 -10.46 -1.97 -7.11
N TYR A 111 -9.52 -2.84 -7.50
CA TYR A 111 -9.00 -3.85 -6.61
C TYR A 111 -8.27 -3.21 -5.42
N ALA A 112 -8.42 -3.80 -4.24
CA ALA A 112 -7.70 -3.34 -3.05
C ALA A 112 -6.20 -3.60 -3.20
N LEU A 113 -5.47 -2.59 -3.69
CA LEU A 113 -4.05 -2.73 -4.01
C LEU A 113 -3.22 -3.22 -2.81
N ILE A 114 -3.54 -2.80 -1.59
CA ILE A 114 -2.82 -3.22 -0.38
C ILE A 114 -3.51 -4.43 0.27
N TYR A 115 -2.86 -5.58 0.17
CA TYR A 115 -3.24 -6.80 0.89
C TYR A 115 -2.67 -6.79 2.31
N PHE A 116 -3.57 -6.86 3.30
CA PHE A 116 -3.21 -7.02 4.71
C PHE A 116 -3.36 -8.48 5.10
N LYS A 117 -2.25 -9.15 5.43
CA LYS A 117 -2.27 -10.54 5.92
C LYS A 117 -3.11 -10.61 7.21
N GLY A 118 -4.20 -11.39 7.18
CA GLY A 118 -5.14 -11.48 8.30
C GLY A 118 -6.12 -10.30 8.42
N GLY A 119 -6.13 -9.39 7.43
CA GLY A 119 -6.96 -8.21 7.40
C GLY A 119 -6.38 -7.01 8.16
N LYS A 120 -6.93 -5.81 7.92
CA LYS A 120 -6.44 -4.55 8.51
C LYS A 120 -6.42 -4.56 10.03
N LYS A 121 -7.38 -5.23 10.67
CA LYS A 121 -7.48 -5.34 12.13
C LYS A 121 -6.37 -6.20 12.74
N ALA A 122 -5.76 -7.10 11.97
CA ALA A 122 -4.66 -7.93 12.41
C ALA A 122 -3.28 -7.29 12.17
N PHE A 123 -3.23 -6.10 11.56
CA PHE A 123 -1.99 -5.39 11.29
C PHE A 123 -1.32 -4.98 12.62
N GLN A 124 -0.06 -5.35 12.76
CA GLN A 124 0.73 -5.09 13.97
C GLN A 124 1.52 -3.80 13.81
N HIS A 125 1.21 -2.79 14.62
CA HIS A 125 1.79 -1.45 14.48
C HIS A 125 3.21 -1.35 15.07
N ASP A 126 3.63 -2.32 15.88
CA ASP A 126 5.00 -2.48 16.40
C ASP A 126 6.02 -2.80 15.29
N LEU A 127 5.56 -3.29 14.13
CA LEU A 127 6.36 -3.46 12.92
C LEU A 127 6.68 -2.12 12.22
N THR A 128 6.16 -1.02 12.75
CA THR A 128 6.37 0.33 12.24
C THR A 128 7.22 1.17 13.20
N GLY A 129 7.47 2.43 12.85
CA GLY A 129 8.22 3.34 13.73
C GLY A 129 7.44 3.82 14.97
N TYR A 130 6.18 3.42 15.16
CA TYR A 130 5.37 3.88 16.28
C TYR A 130 4.51 2.74 16.86
N LYS A 131 4.80 2.33 18.09
CA LYS A 131 3.98 1.32 18.79
C LYS A 131 2.73 1.97 19.35
N LEU A 132 1.56 1.41 19.05
CA LEU A 132 0.30 1.85 19.66
C LEU A 132 0.16 1.26 21.06
N GLU A 133 -0.14 2.12 22.03
CA GLU A 133 -0.30 1.76 23.44
C GLU A 133 -1.56 2.43 24.02
N GLY A 134 -2.09 1.85 25.10
CA GLY A 134 -3.27 2.36 25.80
C GLY A 134 -4.46 2.56 24.86
N ARG A 135 -5.09 3.74 24.92
CA ARG A 135 -6.27 4.06 24.10
C ARG A 135 -5.96 4.18 22.60
N HIS A 136 -4.72 4.49 22.22
CA HIS A 136 -4.36 4.59 20.80
C HIS A 136 -4.42 3.23 20.09
N ALA A 137 -4.21 2.12 20.81
CA ALA A 137 -4.29 0.78 20.24
C ALA A 137 -5.72 0.36 19.83
N GLN A 138 -6.73 1.12 20.21
CA GLN A 138 -8.14 0.85 19.90
C GLN A 138 -8.65 1.68 18.72
N LEU A 139 -7.82 2.57 18.16
CA LEU A 139 -8.24 3.47 17.10
C LEU A 139 -8.21 2.78 15.72
N ASP A 140 -9.23 3.06 14.91
CA ASP A 140 -9.20 2.71 13.51
C ASP A 140 -8.09 3.47 12.78
N CYS A 141 -7.45 2.85 11.79
CA CYS A 141 -6.28 3.41 11.10
C CYS A 141 -6.51 4.85 10.61
N ARG A 142 -7.71 5.16 10.10
CA ARG A 142 -8.06 6.47 9.52
C ARG A 142 -8.32 7.56 10.56
N LYS A 143 -8.47 7.22 11.85
CA LYS A 143 -8.50 8.23 12.93
C LYS A 143 -7.15 8.92 13.07
N CYS A 144 -6.05 8.25 12.71
CA CYS A 144 -4.71 8.84 12.69
C CYS A 144 -4.26 9.17 11.25
N HIS A 145 -4.40 8.21 10.33
CA HIS A 145 -3.93 8.34 8.94
C HIS A 145 -4.94 9.09 8.07
N ASN A 146 -5.00 10.40 8.30
CA ASN A 146 -5.79 11.35 7.53
C ASN A 146 -4.93 12.58 7.16
N PRO A 147 -5.34 13.36 6.13
CA PRO A 147 -4.59 14.54 5.69
C PRO A 147 -4.28 15.56 6.79
N ASP A 148 -5.19 15.75 7.76
CA ASP A 148 -5.05 16.78 8.79
C ASP A 148 -3.91 16.50 9.78
N HIS A 149 -3.47 15.24 9.90
CA HIS A 149 -2.37 14.82 10.77
C HIS A 149 -1.05 14.57 10.04
N ILE A 150 -1.03 14.71 8.71
CA ILE A 150 0.20 14.60 7.92
C ILE A 150 0.90 15.96 7.96
N ARG A 151 2.13 16.00 8.48
CA ARG A 151 2.91 17.24 8.57
C ARG A 151 3.59 17.60 7.25
N ASP A 152 4.10 16.59 6.55
CA ASP A 152 4.93 16.76 5.35
C ASP A 152 4.11 16.57 4.07
N ARG A 153 2.91 17.15 4.01
CA ARG A 153 1.96 16.93 2.90
C ARG A 153 2.53 17.35 1.56
N ASP A 154 3.17 18.52 1.51
CA ASP A 154 3.67 19.09 0.26
C ASP A 154 4.81 18.25 -0.30
N THR A 155 5.76 17.83 0.54
CA THR A 155 6.85 16.93 0.14
C THR A 155 6.32 15.58 -0.34
N LEU A 156 5.30 15.01 0.31
CA LEU A 156 4.69 13.77 -0.14
C LEU A 156 3.95 13.94 -1.49
N ALA A 157 3.26 15.07 -1.67
CA ALA A 157 2.56 15.38 -2.92
C ALA A 157 3.55 15.55 -4.10
N GLU A 158 4.68 16.21 -3.87
CA GLU A 158 5.78 16.31 -4.85
C GLU A 158 6.33 14.93 -5.27
N GLN A 159 6.30 13.96 -4.36
CA GLN A 159 6.67 12.56 -4.62
C GLN A 159 5.53 11.71 -5.18
N ALA A 160 4.47 12.34 -5.71
CA ALA A 160 3.28 11.70 -6.26
C ALA A 160 2.55 10.75 -5.29
N VAL A 161 2.65 11.01 -3.98
CA VAL A 161 1.91 10.26 -2.96
C VAL A 161 0.51 10.87 -2.80
N ASN A 162 -0.51 10.02 -2.85
CA ASN A 162 -1.87 10.43 -2.53
C ASN A 162 -2.03 10.64 -1.01
N VAL A 163 -2.06 11.90 -0.58
CA VAL A 163 -2.15 12.30 0.84
C VAL A 163 -3.47 11.90 1.51
N ASP A 164 -4.54 11.68 0.75
CA ASP A 164 -5.85 11.29 1.29
C ASP A 164 -5.91 9.83 1.71
N SER A 165 -5.01 9.00 1.20
CA SER A 165 -5.04 7.54 1.41
C SER A 165 -3.74 6.95 1.95
N THR A 166 -2.65 7.72 1.98
CA THR A 166 -1.34 7.29 2.47
C THR A 166 -1.31 6.97 3.96
N TYR A 167 -0.31 6.19 4.37
CA TYR A 167 0.02 5.88 5.77
C TYR A 167 1.35 6.55 6.19
N LEU A 168 1.90 7.42 5.36
CA LEU A 168 3.16 8.13 5.60
C LEU A 168 2.93 9.53 6.17
N GLY A 169 3.98 10.12 6.75
CA GLY A 169 4.05 11.55 7.09
C GLY A 169 3.38 11.97 8.40
N LEU A 170 2.97 11.01 9.24
CA LEU A 170 2.53 11.29 10.60
C LEU A 170 3.74 11.50 11.52
N SER A 171 3.62 12.47 12.43
CA SER A 171 4.56 12.64 13.54
C SER A 171 4.15 11.77 14.74
N THR A 172 5.13 11.33 15.52
CA THR A 172 4.94 10.61 16.78
C THR A 172 4.82 11.55 17.99
N ASP A 173 4.97 12.86 17.77
CA ASP A 173 4.89 13.85 18.83
C ASP A 173 3.45 14.00 19.32
N CYS A 174 3.25 14.07 20.64
CA CYS A 174 1.92 14.19 21.23
C CYS A 174 1.17 15.42 20.70
N LEU A 175 1.90 16.52 20.51
CA LEU A 175 1.36 17.81 20.05
C LEU A 175 1.04 17.83 18.53
N SER A 176 1.30 16.76 17.79
CA SER A 176 0.86 16.63 16.40
C SER A 176 -0.66 16.44 16.29
N CYS A 177 -1.28 15.84 17.32
CA CYS A 177 -2.71 15.55 17.37
C CYS A 177 -3.39 16.17 18.60
N HIS A 178 -2.67 16.36 19.70
CA HIS A 178 -3.23 16.86 20.95
C HIS A 178 -2.89 18.32 21.20
N VAL A 179 -3.91 19.08 21.59
CA VAL A 179 -3.76 20.50 21.96
C VAL A 179 -3.10 20.60 23.34
N GLU A 180 -2.13 21.51 23.45
CA GLU A 180 -1.46 21.84 24.71
C GLU A 180 -2.42 22.62 25.63
N GLN A 181 -2.65 22.10 26.85
CA GLN A 181 -3.67 22.63 27.78
C GLN A 181 -3.05 23.37 28.98
N HIS A 182 -1.74 23.38 29.12
CA HIS A 182 -1.00 23.96 30.25
C HIS A 182 -0.48 25.36 29.94
N ARG A 183 -0.86 25.92 28.78
CA ARG A 183 -0.63 27.33 28.38
C ARG A 183 0.85 27.68 28.41
N GLY A 184 1.69 26.75 27.97
CA GLY A 184 3.15 26.89 27.93
C GLY A 184 3.84 26.94 29.30
N GLN A 185 3.13 26.62 30.39
CA GLN A 185 3.73 26.62 31.74
C GLN A 185 4.56 25.37 32.04
N LEU A 186 4.34 24.29 31.27
CA LEU A 186 5.01 23.01 31.45
C LEU A 186 5.81 22.64 30.20
N SER A 187 6.70 21.65 30.34
CA SER A 187 7.47 21.12 29.21
C SER A 187 6.54 20.47 28.17
N LYS A 188 7.05 20.35 26.95
CA LYS A 188 6.37 19.59 25.86
C LYS A 188 6.52 18.07 26.00
N ASP A 189 7.23 17.60 27.04
CA ASP A 189 7.36 16.18 27.34
C ASP A 189 6.13 15.70 28.13
N CYS A 190 5.05 15.42 27.39
CA CYS A 190 3.77 15.00 27.94
C CYS A 190 3.89 13.72 28.79
N ARG A 191 4.82 12.82 28.43
CA ARG A 191 5.00 11.51 29.08
C ARG A 191 5.60 11.59 30.47
N ARG A 192 6.09 12.76 30.88
CA ARG A 192 6.52 13.00 32.26
C ARG A 192 5.35 12.88 33.26
N CYS A 193 4.15 13.23 32.83
CA CYS A 193 2.96 13.30 33.69
C CYS A 193 1.79 12.44 33.19
N HIS A 194 1.71 12.20 31.89
CA HIS A 194 0.62 11.48 31.24
C HIS A 194 1.08 10.14 30.68
N ASP A 195 0.15 9.20 30.58
CA ASP A 195 0.36 7.93 29.92
C ASP A 195 -0.59 7.80 28.71
N PHE A 196 -0.53 6.66 28.03
CA PHE A 196 -1.39 6.39 26.88
C PHE A 196 -2.82 5.96 27.26
N ASN A 197 -3.14 5.82 28.55
CA ASN A 197 -4.48 5.44 29.02
C ASN A 197 -5.40 6.65 29.16
N GLY A 198 -4.85 7.85 29.36
CA GLY A 198 -5.61 9.09 29.24
C GLY A 198 -4.93 10.31 29.85
N TRP A 199 -5.46 11.49 29.51
CA TRP A 199 -4.98 12.76 30.03
C TRP A 199 -5.34 13.01 31.50
N LYS A 200 -6.42 12.41 31.99
CA LYS A 200 -6.95 12.62 33.34
C LYS A 200 -7.27 11.27 34.00
N PRO A 201 -6.80 11.03 35.24
CA PRO A 201 -5.79 11.82 35.95
C PRO A 201 -4.44 11.79 35.23
N ALA A 202 -3.55 12.74 35.54
CA ALA A 202 -2.16 12.67 35.09
C ALA A 202 -1.46 11.55 35.89
N ALA A 203 -1.41 10.35 35.30
CA ALA A 203 -1.11 9.10 36.01
C ALA A 203 0.24 9.11 36.75
N THR A 204 1.24 9.83 36.24
CA THR A 204 2.59 9.86 36.81
C THR A 204 2.95 11.19 37.49
N PHE A 205 2.02 12.15 37.50
CA PHE A 205 2.27 13.45 38.10
C PHE A 205 2.33 13.37 39.63
N SER A 206 3.35 13.99 40.22
CA SER A 206 3.47 14.18 41.67
C SER A 206 3.81 15.62 42.02
N HIS A 207 3.08 16.17 43.00
CA HIS A 207 3.36 17.48 43.58
C HIS A 207 4.72 17.56 44.28
N ASP A 208 5.31 16.43 44.68
CA ASP A 208 6.66 16.41 45.26
C ASP A 208 7.73 16.85 44.23
N SER A 209 7.41 16.72 42.93
CA SER A 209 8.26 17.19 41.82
C SER A 209 7.82 18.52 41.21
N ALA A 210 6.77 19.14 41.75
CA ALA A 210 6.20 20.38 41.25
C ALA A 210 6.75 21.60 42.00
N ARG A 211 6.56 22.80 41.44
CA ARG A 211 6.94 24.06 42.12
C ARG A 211 6.17 24.27 43.43
N PHE A 212 4.94 23.77 43.51
CA PHE A 212 4.10 23.82 44.71
C PHE A 212 4.00 22.43 45.33
N VAL A 213 4.87 22.16 46.31
CA VAL A 213 4.90 20.91 47.06
C VAL A 213 3.79 20.92 48.11
N LEU A 214 2.94 19.91 48.10
CA LEU A 214 1.87 19.77 49.09
C LEU A 214 2.44 19.28 50.41
N THR A 215 2.12 19.94 51.52
CA THR A 215 2.56 19.57 52.87
C THR A 215 1.38 19.43 53.83
N GLY A 216 1.56 18.62 54.88
CA GLY A 216 0.54 18.37 55.89
C GLY A 216 -0.79 17.91 55.28
N LYS A 217 -1.90 18.47 55.76
CA LYS A 217 -3.26 18.11 55.34
C LYS A 217 -3.53 18.34 53.84
N HIS A 218 -2.75 19.18 53.15
CA HIS A 218 -2.94 19.42 51.72
C HIS A 218 -2.71 18.18 50.85
N LYS A 219 -1.90 17.21 51.31
CA LYS A 219 -1.69 15.94 50.58
C LYS A 219 -2.97 15.09 50.46
N GLN A 220 -3.98 15.37 51.29
CA GLN A 220 -5.24 14.62 51.35
C GLN A 220 -6.39 15.33 50.61
N VAL A 221 -6.13 16.50 50.02
CA VAL A 221 -7.16 17.29 49.32
C VAL A 221 -7.30 16.79 47.89
N ASP A 222 -8.54 16.53 47.46
CA ASP A 222 -8.83 16.13 46.08
C ASP A 222 -8.28 17.15 45.08
N CYS A 223 -7.64 16.67 44.02
CA CYS A 223 -6.99 17.52 43.01
C CYS A 223 -7.93 18.61 42.47
N VAL A 224 -9.21 18.27 42.28
CA VAL A 224 -10.23 19.16 41.69
C VAL A 224 -10.58 20.37 42.55
N LYS A 225 -10.30 20.33 43.87
CA LYS A 225 -10.55 21.44 44.79
C LYS A 225 -9.58 22.61 44.54
N CYS A 226 -8.37 22.33 44.04
CA CYS A 226 -7.38 23.34 43.66
C CYS A 226 -7.24 23.51 42.14
N HIS A 227 -7.45 22.44 41.37
CA HIS A 227 -7.43 22.42 39.91
C HIS A 227 -8.85 22.21 39.36
N PRO A 228 -9.76 23.19 39.51
CA PRO A 228 -11.11 23.05 39.02
C PRO A 228 -11.10 22.91 37.50
N ARG A 229 -11.98 22.03 36.99
CA ARG A 229 -12.21 21.90 35.56
C ARG A 229 -12.79 23.22 35.06
N ARG A 230 -11.98 24.02 34.39
CA ARG A 230 -12.50 25.12 33.58
C ARG A 230 -13.03 24.49 32.30
N ALA A 231 -14.30 24.73 31.98
CA ALA A 231 -14.82 24.38 30.68
C ALA A 231 -14.17 25.33 29.68
N ASP A 232 -13.32 24.80 28.80
CA ASP A 232 -12.92 25.55 27.61
C ASP A 232 -14.14 25.59 26.69
N THR A 233 -14.82 26.73 26.64
CA THR A 233 -15.93 27.01 25.72
C THR A 233 -15.48 27.14 24.26
N THR A 234 -14.21 26.85 23.97
CA THR A 234 -13.57 26.97 22.65
C THR A 234 -12.95 25.66 22.16
N ALA A 235 -13.19 24.53 22.82
CA ALA A 235 -12.77 23.23 22.31
C ALA A 235 -13.77 22.70 21.26
N GLN A 236 -13.59 23.10 20.00
CA GLN A 236 -13.90 22.22 18.87
C GLN A 236 -12.90 21.06 18.93
N GLY A 237 -13.21 20.08 19.78
CA GLY A 237 -12.45 18.85 19.96
C GLY A 237 -13.30 17.68 19.50
N ILE A 238 -12.88 17.08 18.39
CA ILE A 238 -13.36 15.79 17.90
C ILE A 238 -13.03 14.75 18.97
N ALA A 239 -14.05 14.00 19.38
CA ALA A 239 -13.93 12.83 20.26
C ALA A 239 -13.36 11.61 19.52
#